data_AF-A0A7Y0R1K4-F1
#
_entry.id   AF-A0A7Y0R1K4-F1
#
_cell.length_a   1.000
_cell.length_b   1.000
_cell.length_c   1.000
_cell.angle_alpha   90.00
_cell.angle_beta   90.00
_cell.angle_gamma   90.00
#
_symmetry.space_group_name_H-M   'P 1'
#
loop_
_entity.id
_entity.type
_entity.pdbx_description
1 polymer ?
#
loop_
_entity_poly.entity_id
_entity_poly.type
_entity_poly.pdbx_seq_one_letter_code
_entity_poly.pdbx_strand_id
1 'polypeptide(L)'
;MDINLLNPIGDGRFADVWLGTDEIGRNVAVKVLREEGKGVSTILEHARALVRSKHKNVVDVYSIESVFIPNIGNKKCIVMEHIDGITLEERLNGDLTNQEAYRLGHEISEGVKHIHAQGLVHMDLHDENVLVEHDGNVKLIDIMYLSSLKGVPEMTQATRFKYDKKQLISLLSEICSKSPLGDEARIEFSSGILEDSELEDITQSFENVFTLIRLGLEYMINTFKVNGVRAKHYKFRSECAHDVDELRKLMGGDILSIQTQQQYFPDNDVDLITALELEDVRNFMRQVVDGHVMLQTVQYYYDYTGERDYELI
;
A
#
# COMPACT_ATOMS: atom_id res chain seq x y z
N MET A 1 32.52 -9.65 16.67
CA MET A 1 31.55 -9.32 17.75
C MET A 1 31.47 -10.55 18.64
N ASP A 2 31.60 -10.38 19.95
CA ASP A 2 31.50 -11.49 20.89
C ASP A 2 30.02 -11.64 21.29
N ILE A 3 29.42 -12.79 20.95
CA ILE A 3 27.99 -13.03 21.14
C ILE A 3 27.76 -14.05 22.24
N ASN A 4 27.02 -13.66 23.27
CA ASN A 4 26.52 -14.55 24.30
C ASN A 4 25.07 -14.96 23.99
N LEU A 5 24.86 -16.23 23.62
CA LEU A 5 23.55 -16.78 23.32
C LEU A 5 22.72 -17.01 24.58
N LEU A 6 21.43 -16.69 24.49
CA LEU A 6 20.47 -16.81 25.58
C LEU A 6 19.49 -17.97 25.29
N ASN A 7 18.36 -17.68 24.66
CA ASN A 7 17.30 -18.66 24.40
C ASN A 7 16.89 -18.65 22.91
N PRO A 8 16.38 -19.77 22.38
CA PRO A 8 15.76 -19.79 21.05
C PRO A 8 14.53 -18.88 21.05
N ILE A 9 14.31 -18.18 19.94
CA ILE A 9 13.17 -17.29 19.71
C ILE A 9 12.43 -17.59 18.40
N GLY A 10 12.96 -18.45 17.53
CA GLY A 10 12.27 -18.90 16.33
C GLY A 10 12.82 -20.23 15.82
N ASP A 11 11.92 -21.12 15.39
CA ASP A 11 12.22 -22.42 14.78
C ASP A 11 11.73 -22.41 13.33
N GLY A 12 12.60 -21.98 12.42
CA GLY A 12 12.30 -21.96 11.00
C GLY A 12 12.71 -23.26 10.30
N ARG A 13 12.06 -23.57 9.16
CA ARG A 13 12.40 -24.73 8.32
C ARG A 13 13.88 -24.77 7.90
N PHE A 14 14.55 -23.61 7.81
CA PHE A 14 15.90 -23.46 7.25
C PHE A 14 16.94 -22.87 8.22
N ALA A 15 16.51 -22.29 9.33
CA ALA A 15 17.39 -21.67 10.32
C ALA A 15 16.73 -21.65 11.70
N ASP A 16 17.56 -21.78 12.73
CA ASP A 16 17.18 -21.45 14.10
C ASP A 16 17.47 -19.98 14.35
N VAL A 17 16.59 -19.28 15.05
CA VAL A 17 16.86 -17.93 15.53
C VAL A 17 16.95 -17.94 17.04
N TRP A 18 18.04 -17.37 17.55
CA TRP A 18 18.31 -17.26 18.98
C TRP A 18 18.37 -15.79 19.39
N LEU A 19 17.86 -15.49 20.58
CA LEU A 19 18.21 -14.27 21.28
C LEU A 19 19.62 -14.40 21.83
N GLY A 20 20.41 -13.35 21.65
CA GLY A 20 21.73 -13.20 22.24
C GLY A 20 21.99 -11.79 22.72
N THR A 21 23.17 -11.58 23.29
CA THR A 21 23.69 -10.27 23.70
C THR A 21 25.08 -10.09 23.14
N ASP A 22 25.38 -8.89 22.63
CA ASP A 22 26.75 -8.54 22.20
C ASP A 22 27.62 -8.04 23.37
N GLU A 23 28.88 -7.72 23.10
CA GLU A 23 29.86 -7.30 24.11
C GLU A 23 29.48 -6.05 24.93
N ILE A 24 28.54 -5.23 24.44
CA ILE A 24 28.05 -4.03 25.14
C ILE A 24 26.71 -4.26 25.84
N GLY A 25 26.20 -5.49 25.85
CA GLY A 25 24.94 -5.88 26.49
C GLY A 25 23.69 -5.53 25.69
N ARG A 26 23.82 -5.27 24.38
CA ARG A 26 22.66 -5.04 23.49
C ARG A 26 22.08 -6.38 23.04
N ASN A 27 20.76 -6.49 23.05
CA ASN A 27 20.04 -7.65 22.53
C ASN A 27 20.21 -7.76 21.01
N VAL A 28 20.50 -8.96 20.53
CA VAL A 28 20.67 -9.28 19.11
C VAL A 28 19.92 -10.57 18.76
N ALA A 29 19.44 -10.65 17.52
CA ALA A 29 18.94 -11.89 16.95
C ALA A 29 20.08 -12.59 16.20
N VAL A 30 20.23 -13.89 16.45
CA VAL A 30 21.31 -14.72 15.90
C VAL A 30 20.68 -15.82 15.06
N LYS A 31 20.74 -15.67 13.73
CA LYS A 31 20.23 -16.68 12.79
C LYS A 31 21.31 -17.72 12.51
N VAL A 32 21.06 -18.94 12.96
CA VAL A 32 21.92 -20.11 12.80
C VAL A 32 21.47 -20.90 11.58
N LEU A 33 22.35 -21.01 10.58
CA LEU A 33 22.04 -21.72 9.34
C LEU A 33 22.15 -23.24 9.55
N ARG A 34 21.09 -24.00 9.25
CA ARG A 34 20.98 -25.43 9.61
C ARG A 34 21.88 -26.39 8.80
N GLU A 35 22.33 -26.04 7.60
CA GLU A 35 23.28 -26.88 6.82
C GLU A 35 24.26 -26.08 5.95
N GLU A 36 25.52 -26.55 5.84
CA GLU A 36 26.53 -26.09 4.89
C GLU A 36 26.27 -26.65 3.47
N GLY A 37 25.16 -26.25 2.86
CA GLY A 37 24.81 -26.60 1.48
C GLY A 37 25.27 -25.57 0.44
N LYS A 38 25.11 -25.87 -0.86
CA LYS A 38 25.44 -24.95 -1.98
C LYS A 38 24.77 -23.56 -1.89
N GLY A 39 23.72 -23.39 -1.07
CA GLY A 39 23.04 -22.11 -0.86
C GLY A 39 23.70 -21.20 0.18
N VAL A 40 24.54 -21.71 1.08
CA VAL A 40 25.09 -20.92 2.21
C VAL A 40 26.00 -19.77 1.73
N SER A 41 26.78 -19.97 0.66
CA SER A 41 27.60 -18.89 0.10
C SER A 41 26.74 -17.70 -0.34
N THR A 42 25.64 -17.98 -1.02
CA THR A 42 24.67 -16.97 -1.47
C THR A 42 24.00 -16.28 -0.28
N ILE A 43 23.73 -17.05 0.79
CA ILE A 43 23.19 -16.51 2.03
C ILE A 43 24.17 -15.50 2.65
N LEU A 44 25.44 -15.86 2.78
CA LEU A 44 26.42 -14.94 3.35
C LEU A 44 26.71 -13.73 2.44
N GLU A 45 26.54 -13.87 1.12
CA GLU A 45 26.67 -12.76 0.17
C GLU A 45 25.55 -11.73 0.31
N HIS A 46 24.28 -12.15 0.39
CA HIS A 46 23.20 -11.18 0.61
C HIS A 46 23.29 -10.54 2.01
N ALA A 47 23.82 -11.24 3.02
CA ALA A 47 24.02 -10.68 4.35
C ALA A 47 25.02 -9.55 4.34
N ARG A 48 26.10 -9.72 3.57
CA ARG A 48 27.05 -8.63 3.34
C ARG A 48 26.43 -7.45 2.60
N ALA A 49 25.46 -7.68 1.71
CA ALA A 49 24.74 -6.61 1.04
C ALA A 49 23.85 -5.84 2.03
N LEU A 50 23.12 -6.55 2.90
CA LEU A 50 22.24 -5.95 3.89
C LEU A 50 22.99 -5.22 5.02
N VAL A 51 24.20 -5.65 5.39
CA VAL A 51 25.06 -4.95 6.37
C VAL A 51 25.28 -3.48 6.00
N ARG A 52 25.24 -3.14 4.71
CA ARG A 52 25.45 -1.76 4.21
C ARG A 52 24.15 -0.99 3.99
N SER A 53 23.01 -1.64 4.19
CA SER A 53 21.68 -1.12 3.89
C SER A 53 20.97 -0.84 5.21
N LYS A 54 20.87 0.44 5.60
CA LYS A 54 20.15 0.86 6.80
C LYS A 54 18.86 1.57 6.44
N HIS A 55 17.75 1.10 6.97
CA HIS A 55 16.44 1.74 6.81
C HIS A 55 15.55 1.42 8.00
N LYS A 56 14.70 2.37 8.44
CA LYS A 56 13.86 2.16 9.63
C LYS A 56 12.94 0.94 9.51
N ASN A 57 12.50 0.62 8.29
CA ASN A 57 11.58 -0.48 8.01
C ASN A 57 12.24 -1.77 7.52
N VAL A 58 13.56 -1.89 7.63
CA VAL A 58 14.32 -3.09 7.27
C VAL A 58 15.16 -3.50 8.47
N VAL A 59 15.20 -4.80 8.78
CA VAL A 59 16.06 -5.31 9.85
C VAL A 59 17.53 -4.96 9.61
N ASP A 60 18.18 -4.39 10.61
CA ASP A 60 19.60 -4.07 10.52
C ASP A 60 20.44 -5.35 10.70
N VAL A 61 21.20 -5.74 9.68
CA VAL A 61 22.20 -6.82 9.80
C VAL A 61 23.50 -6.24 10.31
N TYR A 62 23.95 -6.66 11.50
CA TYR A 62 25.17 -6.12 12.10
C TYR A 62 26.42 -6.79 11.54
N SER A 63 26.44 -8.12 11.48
CA SER A 63 27.63 -8.86 11.09
C SER A 63 27.34 -10.33 10.76
N ILE A 64 28.36 -11.01 10.23
CA ILE A 64 28.39 -12.45 10.05
C ILE A 64 29.50 -12.97 10.95
N GLU A 65 29.17 -13.79 11.93
CA GLU A 65 30.09 -14.24 12.96
C GLU A 65 30.09 -15.75 13.10
N SER A 66 31.18 -16.30 13.61
CA SER A 66 31.23 -17.70 14.05
C SER A 66 30.83 -17.77 15.51
N VAL A 67 29.61 -18.23 15.79
CA VAL A 67 29.05 -18.30 17.16
C VAL A 67 29.00 -19.75 17.63
N PHE A 68 29.35 -20.00 18.89
CA PHE A 68 29.26 -21.32 19.49
C PHE A 68 27.82 -21.64 19.90
N ILE A 69 27.22 -22.66 19.28
CA ILE A 69 25.86 -23.11 19.58
C ILE A 69 25.91 -24.35 20.49
N PRO A 70 25.19 -24.37 21.63
CA PRO A 70 25.13 -25.55 22.50
C PRO A 70 24.75 -26.82 21.74
N ASN A 71 25.44 -27.93 22.01
CA ASN A 71 25.24 -29.26 21.38
C ASN A 71 25.53 -29.35 19.86
N ILE A 72 25.89 -28.25 19.19
CA ILE A 72 26.20 -28.23 17.76
C ILE A 72 27.67 -27.81 17.50
N GLY A 73 28.20 -26.88 18.29
CA GLY A 73 29.53 -26.31 18.10
C GLY A 73 29.52 -24.98 17.35
N ASN A 74 30.68 -24.55 16.83
CA ASN A 74 30.79 -23.28 16.12
C ASN A 74 30.06 -23.32 14.77
N LYS A 75 29.18 -22.34 14.54
CA LYS A 75 28.45 -22.16 13.29
C LYS A 75 28.58 -20.73 12.79
N LYS A 76 28.59 -20.58 11.47
CA LYS A 76 28.42 -19.25 10.87
C LYS A 76 26.97 -18.80 11.07
N CYS A 77 26.84 -17.64 11.68
CA CYS A 77 25.57 -17.03 12.03
C CYS A 77 25.49 -15.63 11.45
N ILE A 78 24.26 -15.19 11.19
CA ILE A 78 23.97 -13.79 10.86
C ILE A 78 23.51 -13.14 12.16
N VAL A 79 24.22 -12.11 12.59
CA VAL A 79 23.90 -11.31 13.77
C VAL A 79 23.18 -10.06 13.29
N MET A 80 21.97 -9.85 13.78
CA MET A 80 21.09 -8.77 13.34
C MET A 80 20.33 -8.16 14.53
N GLU A 81 19.65 -7.04 14.24
CA GLU A 81 18.74 -6.37 15.16
C GLU A 81 17.74 -7.35 15.76
N HIS A 82 17.65 -7.35 17.09
CA HIS A 82 16.55 -8.00 17.78
C HIS A 82 15.36 -7.05 17.82
N ILE A 83 14.26 -7.47 17.20
CA ILE A 83 13.03 -6.69 17.12
C ILE A 83 12.10 -7.22 18.21
N ASP A 84 11.69 -6.35 19.13
CA ASP A 84 10.75 -6.69 20.20
C ASP A 84 9.33 -6.32 19.76
N GLY A 85 8.58 -7.32 19.30
CA GLY A 85 7.29 -7.13 18.66
C GLY A 85 6.60 -8.45 18.30
N ILE A 86 5.50 -8.33 17.58
CA ILE A 86 4.69 -9.46 17.08
C ILE A 86 4.73 -9.51 15.55
N THR A 87 4.38 -10.63 14.95
CA THR A 87 4.26 -10.70 13.48
C THR A 87 3.07 -9.89 12.99
N LEU A 88 3.10 -9.46 11.73
CA LEU A 88 1.95 -8.84 11.10
C LEU A 88 0.77 -9.82 11.07
N GLU A 89 1.01 -11.11 10.85
CA GLU A 89 -0.04 -12.15 10.93
C GLU A 89 -0.76 -12.11 12.28
N GLU A 90 0.00 -12.14 13.38
CA GLU A 90 -0.55 -12.03 14.75
C GLU A 90 -1.28 -10.70 14.94
N ARG A 91 -0.73 -9.60 14.41
CA ARG A 91 -1.36 -8.29 14.50
C ARG A 91 -2.69 -8.24 13.73
N LEU A 92 -2.78 -8.85 12.55
CA LEU A 92 -3.97 -8.87 11.68
C LEU A 92 -5.10 -9.77 12.21
N ASN A 93 -4.86 -10.51 13.29
CA ASN A 93 -5.90 -11.22 14.03
C ASN A 93 -6.67 -10.33 15.01
N GLY A 94 -6.13 -9.15 15.35
CA GLY A 94 -6.81 -8.14 16.16
C GLY A 94 -7.42 -7.02 15.33
N ASP A 95 -8.28 -6.22 15.95
CA ASP A 95 -8.89 -5.06 15.29
C ASP A 95 -7.83 -4.01 14.95
N LEU A 96 -7.87 -3.50 13.72
CA LEU A 96 -7.05 -2.37 13.27
C LEU A 96 -7.86 -1.08 13.36
N THR A 97 -7.17 0.05 13.57
CA THR A 97 -7.71 1.35 13.19
C THR A 97 -7.32 1.69 11.75
N ASN A 98 -8.06 2.58 11.09
CA ASN A 98 -7.69 3.05 9.74
C ASN A 98 -6.29 3.70 9.71
N GLN A 99 -5.95 4.46 10.76
CA GLN A 99 -4.63 5.09 10.88
C GLN A 99 -3.52 4.05 11.01
N GLU A 100 -3.78 2.97 11.74
CA GLU A 100 -2.83 1.87 11.89
C GLU A 100 -2.68 1.07 10.60
N ALA A 101 -3.78 0.72 9.93
CA ALA A 101 -3.75 0.05 8.64
C ALA A 101 -2.94 0.86 7.61
N TYR A 102 -3.20 2.17 7.51
CA TYR A 102 -2.42 3.08 6.69
C TYR A 102 -0.93 3.03 7.03
N ARG A 103 -0.58 3.19 8.32
CA ARG A 103 0.82 3.18 8.75
C ARG A 103 1.50 1.87 8.40
N LEU A 104 0.88 0.73 8.70
CA LEU A 104 1.44 -0.59 8.41
C LEU A 104 1.77 -0.74 6.92
N GLY A 105 0.79 -0.48 6.04
CA GLY A 105 1.02 -0.64 4.60
C GLY A 105 1.99 0.38 4.01
N HIS A 106 1.98 1.63 4.50
CA HIS A 106 2.96 2.65 4.11
C HIS A 106 4.38 2.22 4.49
N GLU A 107 4.60 1.79 5.73
CA GLU A 107 5.93 1.41 6.21
C GLU A 107 6.46 0.11 5.57
N ILE A 108 5.59 -0.87 5.31
CA ILE A 108 5.94 -2.06 4.51
C ILE A 108 6.39 -1.63 3.11
N SER A 109 5.64 -0.73 2.48
CA SER A 109 5.95 -0.23 1.14
C SER A 109 7.32 0.48 1.10
N GLU A 110 7.58 1.37 2.05
CA GLU A 110 8.87 2.07 2.15
C GLU A 110 10.04 1.09 2.37
N GLY A 111 9.85 0.05 3.18
CA GLY A 111 10.83 -1.02 3.33
C GLY A 111 11.13 -1.74 2.01
N VAL A 112 10.09 -2.11 1.24
CA VAL A 112 10.25 -2.79 -0.06
C VAL A 112 10.91 -1.87 -1.10
N LYS A 113 10.50 -0.60 -1.17
CA LYS A 113 11.14 0.41 -2.04
C LYS A 113 12.62 0.54 -1.73
N HIS A 114 12.99 0.61 -0.44
CA HIS A 114 14.38 0.68 -0.03
C HIS A 114 15.19 -0.55 -0.47
N ILE A 115 14.66 -1.76 -0.26
CA ILE A 115 15.30 -3.01 -0.71
C ILE A 115 15.53 -2.98 -2.23
N HIS A 116 14.50 -2.61 -3.01
CA HIS A 116 14.56 -2.55 -4.47
C HIS A 116 15.53 -1.48 -4.97
N ALA A 117 15.62 -0.33 -4.30
CA ALA A 117 16.56 0.74 -4.62
C ALA A 117 18.04 0.31 -4.45
N GLN A 118 18.31 -0.69 -3.60
CA GLN A 118 19.64 -1.30 -3.47
C GLN A 118 19.91 -2.40 -4.52
N GLY A 119 18.99 -2.62 -5.46
CA GLY A 119 19.06 -3.70 -6.45
C GLY A 119 18.76 -5.09 -5.87
N LEU A 120 18.28 -5.15 -4.63
CA LEU A 120 17.92 -6.36 -3.91
C LEU A 120 16.41 -6.65 -4.06
N VAL A 121 16.01 -7.85 -3.67
CA VAL A 121 14.62 -8.32 -3.61
C VAL A 121 14.42 -9.10 -2.31
N HIS A 122 13.21 -9.10 -1.76
CA HIS A 122 12.86 -9.84 -0.55
C HIS A 122 12.60 -11.33 -0.82
N MET A 123 11.87 -11.66 -1.88
CA MET A 123 11.44 -13.00 -2.34
C MET A 123 10.71 -13.92 -1.35
N ASP A 124 10.49 -13.46 -0.13
CA ASP A 124 9.75 -14.19 0.91
C ASP A 124 8.88 -13.21 1.69
N LEU A 125 8.35 -12.21 0.98
CA LEU A 125 7.52 -11.18 1.57
C LEU A 125 6.13 -11.77 1.85
N HIS A 126 5.83 -11.94 3.12
CA HIS A 126 4.52 -12.32 3.67
C HIS A 126 4.43 -11.82 5.12
N ASP A 127 3.26 -11.96 5.72
CA ASP A 127 2.87 -11.39 7.01
C ASP A 127 3.68 -11.93 8.20
N GLU A 128 4.07 -13.19 8.20
CA GLU A 128 4.99 -13.72 9.24
C GLU A 128 6.41 -13.11 9.15
N ASN A 129 6.82 -12.60 7.97
CA ASN A 129 8.12 -11.96 7.74
C ASN A 129 8.09 -10.42 7.89
N VAL A 130 7.01 -9.90 8.46
CA VAL A 130 6.88 -8.50 8.84
C VAL A 130 6.66 -8.45 10.35
N LEU A 131 7.55 -7.79 11.08
CA LEU A 131 7.38 -7.56 12.52
C LEU A 131 6.82 -6.16 12.79
N VAL A 132 5.96 -6.07 13.80
CA VAL A 132 5.36 -4.83 14.30
C VAL A 132 5.82 -4.63 15.74
N GLU A 133 6.63 -3.59 15.97
CA GLU A 133 7.13 -3.21 17.29
C GLU A 133 6.00 -2.67 18.19
N HIS A 134 6.24 -2.53 19.49
CA HIS A 134 5.23 -2.04 20.43
C HIS A 134 4.78 -0.59 20.19
N ASP A 135 5.65 0.26 19.65
CA ASP A 135 5.29 1.61 19.19
C ASP A 135 4.62 1.59 17.81
N GLY A 136 4.58 0.41 17.19
CA GLY A 136 3.92 0.07 15.94
C GLY A 136 4.72 0.42 14.68
N ASN A 137 6.03 0.61 14.81
CA ASN A 137 6.93 0.61 13.65
C ASN A 137 6.95 -0.79 13.01
N VAL A 138 7.08 -0.81 11.69
CA VAL A 138 7.24 -2.04 10.92
C VAL A 138 8.71 -2.32 10.66
N LYS A 139 9.10 -3.59 10.74
CA LYS A 139 10.40 -4.11 10.31
C LYS A 139 10.23 -5.31 9.37
N LEU A 140 10.74 -5.19 8.14
CA LEU A 140 10.86 -6.32 7.23
C LEU A 140 12.04 -7.20 7.67
N ILE A 141 11.77 -8.47 7.92
CA ILE A 141 12.77 -9.48 8.31
C ILE A 141 12.94 -10.53 7.21
N ASP A 142 13.95 -11.39 7.34
CA ASP A 142 14.12 -12.53 6.45
C ASP A 142 14.19 -12.20 4.94
N ILE A 143 14.72 -11.01 4.65
CA ILE A 143 15.01 -10.51 3.30
C ILE A 143 16.05 -11.44 2.66
N MET A 144 15.55 -12.29 1.77
CA MET A 144 16.27 -13.25 0.94
C MET A 144 17.53 -13.90 1.53
N TYR A 145 17.33 -15.13 2.00
CA TYR A 145 18.35 -16.18 2.08
C TYR A 145 17.81 -17.53 1.63
N LEU A 146 17.40 -17.65 0.36
CA LEU A 146 16.82 -18.90 -0.14
C LEU A 146 17.89 -19.97 -0.47
N SER A 147 17.81 -21.06 0.30
CA SER A 147 18.21 -22.42 -0.06
C SER A 147 17.13 -23.21 -0.84
N SER A 148 16.06 -22.59 -1.34
CA SER A 148 14.87 -23.34 -1.82
C SER A 148 14.58 -23.28 -3.33
N LEU A 149 15.58 -23.00 -4.18
CA LEU A 149 15.44 -23.19 -5.63
C LEU A 149 16.31 -24.34 -6.15
N LYS A 150 16.14 -25.53 -5.56
CA LYS A 150 16.08 -26.71 -6.43
C LYS A 150 14.80 -26.57 -7.26
N GLY A 151 14.91 -25.94 -8.43
CA GLY A 151 13.87 -26.02 -9.46
C GLY A 151 13.06 -24.77 -9.80
N VAL A 152 13.39 -23.58 -9.27
CA VAL A 152 12.93 -22.36 -9.96
C VAL A 152 13.93 -22.08 -11.09
N PRO A 153 13.43 -21.90 -12.33
CA PRO A 153 14.29 -21.59 -13.47
C PRO A 153 15.15 -20.36 -13.13
N GLU A 154 16.30 -20.19 -13.78
CA GLU A 154 17.10 -18.96 -13.68
C GLU A 154 16.22 -17.72 -13.93
N MET A 155 15.63 -17.19 -12.86
CA MET A 155 14.77 -16.02 -12.93
C MET A 155 15.66 -14.81 -13.11
N THR A 156 15.36 -14.04 -14.15
CA THR A 156 15.97 -12.73 -14.35
C THR A 156 15.65 -11.82 -13.17
N GLN A 157 16.46 -10.79 -12.97
CA GLN A 157 16.23 -9.79 -11.95
C GLN A 157 14.81 -9.20 -12.07
N ALA A 158 14.39 -8.84 -13.29
CA ALA A 158 13.04 -8.32 -13.55
C ALA A 158 11.92 -9.25 -13.04
N THR A 159 12.06 -10.58 -13.21
CA THR A 159 11.05 -11.53 -12.72
C THR A 159 10.99 -11.56 -11.19
N ARG A 160 12.13 -11.38 -10.51
CA ARG A 160 12.17 -11.32 -9.03
C ARG A 160 11.53 -10.05 -8.49
N PHE A 161 11.81 -8.90 -9.12
CA PHE A 161 11.15 -7.64 -8.78
C PHE A 161 9.62 -7.75 -8.98
N LYS A 162 9.18 -8.35 -10.10
CA LYS A 162 7.76 -8.60 -10.35
C LYS A 162 7.13 -9.52 -9.28
N TYR A 163 7.88 -10.51 -8.79
CA TYR A 163 7.42 -11.38 -7.71
C TYR A 163 7.20 -10.59 -6.41
N ASP A 164 8.17 -9.81 -5.97
CA ASP A 164 8.03 -8.95 -4.78
C ASP A 164 6.87 -7.97 -4.90
N LYS A 165 6.71 -7.32 -6.07
CA LYS A 165 5.58 -6.41 -6.32
C LYS A 165 4.24 -7.13 -6.09
N LYS A 166 4.11 -8.37 -6.58
CA LYS A 166 2.91 -9.19 -6.38
C LYS A 166 2.69 -9.53 -4.90
N GLN A 167 3.74 -9.89 -4.17
CA GLN A 167 3.66 -10.17 -2.74
C GLN A 167 3.27 -8.94 -1.92
N LEU A 168 3.83 -7.78 -2.24
CA LEU A 168 3.47 -6.50 -1.62
C LEU A 168 1.98 -6.18 -1.85
N ILE A 169 1.49 -6.32 -3.09
CA ILE A 169 0.07 -6.12 -3.40
C ILE A 169 -0.81 -7.06 -2.57
N SER A 170 -0.41 -8.31 -2.39
CA SER A 170 -1.16 -9.26 -1.57
C SER A 170 -1.26 -8.80 -0.11
N LEU A 171 -0.14 -8.39 0.49
CA LEU A 171 -0.11 -7.90 1.88
C LEU A 171 -0.93 -6.64 2.07
N LEU A 172 -0.77 -5.66 1.18
CA LEU A 172 -1.52 -4.40 1.24
C LEU A 172 -3.02 -4.65 1.07
N SER A 173 -3.40 -5.59 0.19
CA SER A 173 -4.80 -6.00 0.01
C SER A 173 -5.38 -6.62 1.29
N GLU A 174 -4.59 -7.43 1.99
CA GLU A 174 -5.00 -8.05 3.25
C GLU A 174 -5.16 -7.01 4.36
N ILE A 175 -4.21 -6.07 4.48
CA ILE A 175 -4.31 -4.94 5.42
C ILE A 175 -5.58 -4.12 5.15
N CYS A 176 -5.89 -3.84 3.88
CA CYS A 176 -7.14 -3.17 3.51
C CYS A 176 -8.36 -3.96 4.00
N SER A 177 -8.45 -5.27 3.70
CA SER A 177 -9.58 -6.12 4.13
C SER A 177 -9.71 -6.25 5.65
N LYS A 178 -8.61 -6.12 6.40
CA LYS A 178 -8.59 -6.19 7.86
C LYS A 178 -8.81 -4.83 8.53
N SER A 179 -8.76 -3.74 7.77
CA SER A 179 -9.10 -2.41 8.27
C SER A 179 -10.60 -2.28 8.53
N PRO A 180 -11.05 -1.29 9.31
CA PRO A 180 -12.47 -0.97 9.49
C PRO A 180 -13.26 -0.76 8.19
N LEU A 181 -12.59 -0.45 7.07
CA LEU A 181 -13.20 -0.30 5.75
C LEU A 181 -13.52 -1.63 5.06
N GLY A 182 -12.90 -2.72 5.53
CA GLY A 182 -13.13 -4.06 5.03
C GLY A 182 -12.82 -4.23 3.54
N ASP A 183 -13.62 -5.06 2.88
CA ASP A 183 -13.39 -5.45 1.49
C ASP A 183 -13.51 -4.31 0.48
N GLU A 184 -14.23 -3.24 0.80
CA GLU A 184 -14.38 -2.09 -0.09
C GLU A 184 -13.03 -1.39 -0.32
N ALA A 185 -12.24 -1.22 0.75
CA ALA A 185 -10.86 -0.72 0.67
C ALA A 185 -9.96 -1.62 -0.17
N ARG A 186 -10.10 -2.95 -0.05
CA ARG A 186 -9.33 -3.90 -0.86
C ARG A 186 -9.67 -3.77 -2.34
N ILE A 187 -10.95 -3.63 -2.67
CA ILE A 187 -11.41 -3.47 -4.05
C ILE A 187 -10.88 -2.17 -4.64
N GLU A 188 -10.99 -1.04 -3.92
CA GLU A 188 -10.48 0.25 -4.38
C GLU A 188 -8.98 0.19 -4.63
N PHE A 189 -8.21 -0.34 -3.65
CA PHE A 189 -6.77 -0.54 -3.79
C PHE A 189 -6.41 -1.37 -5.04
N SER A 190 -7.10 -2.50 -5.20
CA SER A 190 -6.88 -3.41 -6.33
C SER A 190 -7.21 -2.76 -7.68
N SER A 191 -8.24 -1.91 -7.73
CA SER A 191 -8.68 -1.24 -8.96
C SER A 191 -7.69 -0.19 -9.50
N GLY A 192 -6.89 0.38 -8.58
CA GLY A 192 -5.84 1.36 -8.88
C GLY A 192 -4.56 0.74 -9.43
N ILE A 193 -4.40 -0.59 -9.36
CA ILE A 193 -3.20 -1.30 -9.80
C ILE A 193 -3.35 -1.78 -11.24
N LEU A 194 -2.34 -1.48 -12.06
CA LEU A 194 -2.20 -1.93 -13.44
C LEU A 194 -1.10 -3.00 -13.55
N GLU A 195 -1.05 -3.71 -14.69
CA GLU A 195 -0.05 -4.77 -14.90
C GLU A 195 1.40 -4.24 -14.85
N ASP A 196 1.59 -3.00 -15.29
CA ASP A 196 2.86 -2.27 -15.35
C ASP A 196 3.08 -1.31 -14.18
N SER A 197 2.24 -1.34 -13.14
CA SER A 197 2.42 -0.50 -11.96
C SER A 197 3.79 -0.72 -11.32
N GLU A 198 4.46 0.39 -11.03
CA GLU A 198 5.67 0.42 -10.24
C GLU A 198 5.36 0.49 -8.74
N LEU A 199 6.38 0.30 -7.90
CA LEU A 199 6.20 0.34 -6.45
C LEU A 199 5.56 1.66 -5.99
N GLU A 200 5.91 2.78 -6.61
CA GLU A 200 5.34 4.08 -6.29
C GLU A 200 3.83 4.13 -6.58
N ASP A 201 3.39 3.57 -7.71
CA ASP A 201 1.97 3.50 -8.07
C ASP A 201 1.20 2.62 -7.09
N ILE A 202 1.79 1.49 -6.69
CA ILE A 202 1.20 0.55 -5.72
C ILE A 202 1.06 1.26 -4.36
N THR A 203 2.12 1.91 -3.87
CA THR A 203 2.08 2.64 -2.60
C THR A 203 1.06 3.78 -2.64
N GLN A 204 1.07 4.60 -3.70
CA GLN A 204 0.13 5.70 -3.82
C GLN A 204 -1.32 5.20 -3.91
N SER A 205 -1.57 4.10 -4.62
CA SER A 205 -2.90 3.47 -4.68
C SER A 205 -3.37 3.07 -3.28
N PHE A 206 -2.51 2.44 -2.48
CA PHE A 206 -2.82 2.06 -1.10
C PHE A 206 -3.09 3.29 -0.23
N GLU A 207 -2.20 4.28 -0.26
CA GLU A 207 -2.34 5.48 0.56
C GLU A 207 -3.61 6.28 0.25
N ASN A 208 -4.03 6.30 -1.02
CA ASN A 208 -5.25 6.99 -1.44
C ASN A 208 -6.50 6.41 -0.76
N VAL A 209 -6.55 5.09 -0.54
CA VAL A 209 -7.66 4.44 0.17
C VAL A 209 -7.86 5.05 1.55
N PHE A 210 -6.78 5.33 2.27
CA PHE A 210 -6.83 5.83 3.65
C PHE A 210 -6.79 7.37 3.77
N THR A 211 -6.27 8.05 2.75
CA THR A 211 -6.20 9.53 2.71
C THR A 211 -7.59 10.15 2.61
N LEU A 212 -8.52 9.50 1.89
CA LEU A 212 -9.90 9.97 1.76
C LEU A 212 -10.65 9.93 3.11
N ILE A 213 -10.37 8.94 3.96
CA ILE A 213 -11.00 8.81 5.28
C ILE A 213 -10.46 9.83 6.28
N ARG A 214 -9.18 10.19 6.19
CA ARG A 214 -8.60 11.26 7.01
C ARG A 214 -9.30 12.61 6.80
N LEU A 215 -9.96 12.80 5.65
CA LEU A 215 -10.72 14.01 5.31
C LEU A 215 -12.19 13.93 5.73
N GLY A 216 -12.63 12.88 6.45
CA GLY A 216 -14.04 12.73 6.87
C GLY A 216 -14.98 12.30 5.74
N LEU A 217 -14.43 11.83 4.62
CA LEU A 217 -15.18 11.36 3.46
C LEU A 217 -15.43 9.85 3.62
N GLU A 218 -16.25 9.46 4.61
CA GLU A 218 -16.46 8.05 4.98
C GLU A 218 -17.14 7.20 3.89
N TYR A 219 -17.60 7.77 2.77
CA TYR A 219 -18.28 7.03 1.70
C TYR A 219 -18.05 7.60 0.28
N MET A 220 -16.78 7.75 -0.14
CA MET A 220 -16.45 8.06 -1.55
C MET A 220 -15.53 7.01 -2.19
N ILE A 221 -15.90 5.74 -2.07
CA ILE A 221 -15.51 4.77 -3.10
C ILE A 221 -16.51 4.95 -4.23
N ASN A 222 -16.08 5.61 -5.30
CA ASN A 222 -16.63 5.52 -6.65
C ASN A 222 -15.63 6.14 -7.63
N THR A 223 -14.40 5.61 -7.66
CA THR A 223 -13.53 5.79 -8.83
C THR A 223 -13.92 4.74 -9.86
N PHE A 224 -14.91 5.01 -10.72
CA PHE A 224 -15.21 4.11 -11.83
C PHE A 224 -14.36 4.46 -13.05
N LYS A 225 -13.63 3.48 -13.59
CA LYS A 225 -13.09 3.55 -14.95
C LYS A 225 -14.23 3.40 -15.95
N VAL A 226 -14.59 4.47 -16.64
CA VAL A 226 -15.31 4.38 -17.91
C VAL A 226 -14.25 4.41 -19.01
N ASN A 227 -14.00 3.28 -19.68
CA ASN A 227 -13.00 3.14 -20.74
C ASN A 227 -11.57 3.58 -20.36
N GLY A 228 -11.17 3.42 -19.09
CA GLY A 228 -9.81 3.73 -18.62
C GLY A 228 -9.54 5.18 -18.22
N VAL A 229 -10.57 6.05 -18.21
CA VAL A 229 -10.44 7.47 -17.83
C VAL A 229 -10.89 7.68 -16.38
N ARG A 230 -10.11 8.43 -15.58
CA ARG A 230 -10.45 8.85 -14.21
C ARG A 230 -11.60 9.87 -14.26
N ALA A 231 -12.69 9.61 -13.54
CA ALA A 231 -13.91 10.40 -13.60
C ALA A 231 -14.32 10.98 -12.24
N LYS A 232 -15.12 12.05 -12.25
CA LYS A 232 -15.71 12.75 -11.10
C LYS A 232 -17.22 12.85 -11.32
N HIS A 233 -17.98 12.81 -10.22
CA HIS A 233 -19.44 12.86 -10.22
C HIS A 233 -19.93 14.16 -9.59
N TYR A 234 -20.64 14.96 -10.38
CA TYR A 234 -21.25 16.21 -9.99
C TYR A 234 -22.77 16.10 -9.98
N LYS A 235 -23.39 16.81 -9.04
CA LYS A 235 -24.83 17.06 -9.01
C LYS A 235 -25.11 18.55 -9.12
N PHE A 236 -26.15 18.88 -9.87
CA PHE A 236 -26.66 20.25 -10.00
C PHE A 236 -28.13 20.26 -10.42
N ARG A 237 -28.76 21.42 -10.31
CA ARG A 237 -30.11 21.68 -10.81
C ARG A 237 -30.08 22.53 -12.06
N SER A 238 -31.04 22.28 -12.93
CA SER A 238 -31.32 23.11 -14.10
C SER A 238 -32.80 23.53 -14.12
N GLU A 239 -33.08 24.79 -14.39
CA GLU A 239 -34.46 25.31 -14.49
C GLU A 239 -35.21 24.77 -15.71
N CYS A 240 -34.47 24.33 -16.74
CA CYS A 240 -35.10 23.66 -17.87
C CYS A 240 -34.20 22.58 -18.49
N ALA A 241 -34.83 21.64 -19.20
CA ALA A 241 -34.11 20.59 -19.92
C ALA A 241 -33.26 21.14 -21.08
N HIS A 242 -33.63 22.31 -21.62
CA HIS A 242 -32.91 22.94 -22.73
C HIS A 242 -31.48 23.33 -22.35
N ASP A 243 -31.28 23.88 -21.14
CA ASP A 243 -29.95 24.28 -20.65
C ASP A 243 -29.02 23.07 -20.49
N VAL A 244 -29.58 21.92 -20.05
CA VAL A 244 -28.81 20.67 -19.92
C VAL A 244 -28.44 20.12 -21.30
N ASP A 245 -29.34 20.24 -22.28
CA ASP A 245 -29.06 19.85 -23.66
C ASP A 245 -28.01 20.76 -24.32
N GLU A 246 -28.00 22.05 -24.01
CA GLU A 246 -26.95 22.99 -24.47
C GLU A 246 -25.60 22.67 -23.81
N LEU A 247 -25.57 22.45 -22.49
CA LEU A 247 -24.38 22.00 -21.78
C LEU A 247 -23.82 20.69 -22.37
N ARG A 248 -24.70 19.73 -22.67
CA ARG A 248 -24.33 18.45 -23.30
C ARG A 248 -23.65 18.67 -24.66
N LYS A 249 -24.11 19.63 -25.46
CA LYS A 249 -23.49 19.97 -26.76
C LYS A 249 -22.13 20.64 -26.59
N LEU A 250 -22.00 21.54 -25.61
CA LEU A 250 -20.76 22.28 -25.35
C LEU A 250 -19.64 21.37 -24.85
N MET A 251 -19.94 20.48 -23.90
CA MET A 251 -18.95 19.56 -23.33
C MET A 251 -18.64 18.38 -24.26
N GLY A 252 -19.60 17.94 -25.08
CA GLY A 252 -19.38 16.92 -26.11
C GLY A 252 -18.69 15.65 -25.58
N GLY A 253 -17.46 15.40 -26.08
CA GLY A 253 -16.66 14.22 -25.74
C GLY A 253 -16.12 14.17 -24.30
N ASP A 254 -16.21 15.28 -23.56
CA ASP A 254 -15.77 15.33 -22.17
C ASP A 254 -16.81 14.74 -21.20
N ILE A 255 -18.01 14.39 -21.68
CA ILE A 255 -19.06 13.73 -20.89
C ILE A 255 -18.89 12.21 -20.97
N LEU A 256 -18.71 11.57 -19.81
CA LEU A 256 -18.72 10.11 -19.69
C LEU A 256 -20.13 9.58 -19.45
N SER A 257 -20.93 10.29 -18.65
CA SER A 257 -22.36 10.05 -18.46
C SER A 257 -23.05 11.34 -18.02
N ILE A 258 -24.26 11.58 -18.50
CA ILE A 258 -25.13 12.66 -17.99
C ILE A 258 -26.57 12.19 -17.97
N GLN A 259 -27.18 12.16 -16.79
CA GLN A 259 -28.56 11.76 -16.58
C GLN A 259 -29.35 12.93 -16.02
N THR A 260 -30.59 13.04 -16.47
CA THR A 260 -31.53 14.08 -16.03
C THR A 260 -32.77 13.42 -15.47
N GLN A 261 -33.14 13.78 -14.24
CA GLN A 261 -34.36 13.35 -13.60
C GLN A 261 -35.24 14.56 -13.31
N GLN A 262 -36.45 14.57 -13.87
CA GLN A 262 -37.42 15.60 -13.57
C GLN A 262 -38.09 15.26 -12.23
N GLN A 263 -37.74 15.99 -11.17
CA GLN A 263 -38.25 15.70 -9.82
C GLN A 263 -39.47 16.56 -9.49
N TYR A 264 -39.42 17.87 -9.77
CA TYR A 264 -40.52 18.82 -9.60
C TYR A 264 -40.44 19.90 -10.67
N PHE A 265 -41.54 20.18 -11.39
CA PHE A 265 -41.56 21.29 -12.37
C PHE A 265 -41.31 22.63 -11.65
N PRO A 266 -40.35 23.46 -12.07
CA PRO A 266 -39.55 23.40 -13.32
C PRO A 266 -38.16 22.73 -13.20
N ASP A 267 -37.68 22.42 -12.00
CA ASP A 267 -36.29 22.01 -11.75
C ASP A 267 -36.01 20.54 -12.15
N ASN A 268 -34.92 20.36 -12.89
CA ASN A 268 -34.35 19.06 -13.25
C ASN A 268 -33.12 18.82 -12.38
N ASP A 269 -33.06 17.66 -11.72
CA ASP A 269 -31.82 17.20 -11.10
C ASP A 269 -30.95 16.56 -12.17
N VAL A 270 -29.69 16.94 -12.20
CA VAL A 270 -28.71 16.48 -13.19
C VAL A 270 -27.56 15.79 -12.49
N ASP A 271 -27.27 14.57 -12.94
CA ASP A 271 -26.15 13.74 -12.51
C ASP A 271 -25.12 13.69 -13.65
N LEU A 272 -23.97 14.32 -13.46
CA LEU A 272 -22.91 14.42 -14.46
C LEU A 272 -21.65 13.67 -14.02
N ILE A 273 -21.14 12.81 -14.90
CA ILE A 273 -19.86 12.12 -14.74
C ILE A 273 -18.91 12.55 -15.85
N THR A 274 -17.74 13.10 -15.48
CA THR A 274 -16.72 13.61 -16.41
C THR A 274 -15.33 13.52 -15.79
N ALA A 275 -14.26 13.53 -16.61
CA ALA A 275 -12.89 13.62 -16.11
C ALA A 275 -12.51 15.02 -15.58
N LEU A 276 -13.27 16.04 -15.97
CA LEU A 276 -12.99 17.45 -15.73
C LEU A 276 -13.05 17.86 -14.25
N GLU A 277 -12.28 18.88 -13.86
CA GLU A 277 -12.39 19.51 -12.54
C GLU A 277 -13.65 20.40 -12.45
N LEU A 278 -14.08 20.72 -11.23
CA LEU A 278 -15.32 21.47 -10.98
C LEU A 278 -15.32 22.82 -11.70
N GLU A 279 -14.17 23.50 -11.71
CA GLU A 279 -14.06 24.81 -12.35
C GLU A 279 -14.18 24.73 -13.88
N ASP A 280 -13.70 23.64 -14.49
CA ASP A 280 -13.87 23.40 -15.93
C ASP A 280 -15.34 23.14 -16.26
N VAL A 281 -16.05 22.36 -15.43
CA VAL A 281 -17.50 22.17 -15.55
C VAL A 281 -18.25 23.49 -15.43
N ARG A 282 -17.89 24.35 -14.47
CA ARG A 282 -18.44 25.70 -14.33
C ARG A 282 -18.14 26.57 -15.56
N ASN A 283 -16.96 26.47 -16.14
CA ASN A 283 -16.61 27.20 -17.38
C ASN A 283 -17.51 26.82 -18.55
N PHE A 284 -17.92 25.55 -18.67
CA PHE A 284 -18.91 25.13 -19.66
C PHE A 284 -20.31 25.66 -19.34
N MET A 285 -20.72 25.62 -18.08
CA MET A 285 -22.03 26.15 -17.65
C MET A 285 -22.16 27.66 -17.88
N ARG A 286 -21.08 28.44 -17.72
CA ARG A 286 -21.04 29.89 -18.03
C ARG A 286 -21.27 30.20 -19.52
N GLN A 287 -21.09 29.23 -20.41
CA GLN A 287 -21.32 29.41 -21.84
C GLN A 287 -22.76 29.10 -22.26
N VAL A 288 -23.56 28.49 -21.38
CA VAL A 288 -24.99 28.24 -21.60
C VAL A 288 -25.75 29.54 -21.34
N VAL A 289 -26.58 29.98 -22.29
CA VAL A 289 -27.17 31.33 -22.29
C VAL A 289 -27.96 31.62 -21.00
N ASP A 290 -28.65 30.61 -20.45
CA ASP A 290 -29.45 30.71 -19.23
C ASP A 290 -28.95 29.80 -18.09
N GLY A 291 -27.68 29.36 -18.13
CA GLY A 291 -27.11 28.36 -17.20
C GLY A 291 -26.84 28.81 -15.75
N HIS A 292 -27.42 29.93 -15.30
CA HIS A 292 -27.13 30.55 -14.00
C HIS A 292 -27.46 29.63 -12.81
N VAL A 293 -28.56 28.87 -12.89
CA VAL A 293 -28.94 27.95 -11.81
C VAL A 293 -28.02 26.75 -11.72
N MET A 294 -27.49 26.27 -12.85
CA MET A 294 -26.50 25.19 -12.85
C MET A 294 -25.23 25.63 -12.12
N LEU A 295 -24.77 26.87 -12.34
CA LEU A 295 -23.58 27.41 -11.67
C LEU A 295 -23.74 27.53 -10.15
N GLN A 296 -24.91 27.95 -9.69
CA GLN A 296 -25.22 28.13 -8.26
C GLN A 296 -25.43 26.82 -7.51
N THR A 297 -25.63 25.71 -8.22
CA THR A 297 -25.99 24.43 -7.59
C THR A 297 -24.99 23.32 -7.88
N VAL A 298 -24.03 23.55 -8.79
CA VAL A 298 -23.03 22.54 -9.12
C VAL A 298 -22.02 22.35 -8.01
N GLN A 299 -22.06 21.14 -7.46
CA GLN A 299 -21.21 20.67 -6.39
C GLN A 299 -20.85 19.20 -6.64
N TYR A 300 -19.90 18.69 -5.86
CA TYR A 300 -19.66 17.25 -5.83
C TYR A 300 -20.93 16.52 -5.36
N TYR A 301 -21.22 15.35 -5.93
CA TYR A 301 -22.43 14.57 -5.63
C TYR A 301 -22.71 14.42 -4.13
N TYR A 302 -21.65 14.22 -3.34
CA TYR A 302 -21.73 13.95 -1.90
C TYR A 302 -21.87 15.22 -1.05
N ASP A 303 -21.51 16.37 -1.59
CA ASP A 303 -21.66 17.68 -0.94
C ASP A 303 -22.97 18.36 -1.37
N TYR A 304 -23.71 17.78 -2.32
CA TYR A 304 -24.87 18.38 -2.92
C TYR A 304 -26.04 18.51 -1.93
N THR A 305 -26.28 19.74 -1.47
CA THR A 305 -27.38 20.08 -0.55
C THR A 305 -28.74 20.18 -1.25
N GLY A 306 -28.76 20.32 -2.58
CA GLY A 306 -29.96 20.62 -3.35
C GLY A 306 -30.49 22.05 -3.13
N GLU A 307 -29.80 22.88 -2.36
CA GLU A 307 -30.15 24.29 -2.16
C GLU A 307 -29.41 25.17 -3.18
N ARG A 308 -30.07 26.26 -3.61
CA ARG A 308 -29.47 27.23 -4.54
C ARG A 308 -28.49 28.11 -3.76
N ASP A 309 -27.22 28.12 -4.16
CA ASP A 309 -26.24 29.04 -3.58
C ASP A 309 -26.37 30.42 -4.25
N TYR A 310 -27.06 31.34 -3.59
CA TYR A 310 -27.30 32.70 -4.09
C TYR A 310 -26.06 33.60 -4.00
N GLU A 311 -24.94 33.16 -3.41
CA GLU A 311 -23.74 33.98 -3.19
C GLU A 311 -22.74 33.98 -4.37
N LEU A 312 -23.01 33.24 -5.45
CA LEU A 312 -22.11 33.08 -6.61
C LEU A 312 -22.31 34.09 -7.76
N ILE A 313 -22.99 35.23 -7.54
CA ILE A 313 -23.16 36.32 -8.54
C ILE A 313 -22.02 37.34 -8.43
#